data_AF-A0A3P3VT17-F1
#
_entry.id   AF-A0A3P3VT17-F1
#
_cell.length_a   1.000
_cell.length_b   1.000
_cell.length_c   1.000
_cell.angle_alpha   90.00
_cell.angle_beta   90.00
_cell.angle_gamma   90.00
#
_symmetry.space_group_name_H-M   'P 1'
#
loop_
_entity.id
_entity.type
_entity.pdbx_description
1 polymer ?
#
loop_
_entity_poly.entity_id
_entity_poly.type
_entity_poly.pdbx_seq_one_letter_code
_entity_poly.pdbx_strand_id
1 'polypeptide(L)'
;MITLISIPRPGVGLTDDAVAYLEGAGFTPEEWAKRHDDADGMWRGDYCGCPDDRCVGNHHAVDADCYCLISLVEEAMQERRAES
;
A
#
# COMPACT_ATOMS: atom_id res chain seq x y z
N MET A 1 -25.49 6.84 8.12
CA MET A 1 -24.40 6.37 7.25
C MET A 1 -23.18 7.20 7.61
N ILE A 2 -22.24 6.61 8.35
CA ILE A 2 -20.94 7.25 8.61
C ILE A 2 -20.06 6.78 7.46
N THR A 3 -19.72 7.68 6.53
CA THR A 3 -18.72 7.40 5.51
C THR A 3 -17.40 7.16 6.23
N LEU A 4 -16.92 5.91 6.21
CA LEU A 4 -15.56 5.59 6.63
C LEU A 4 -14.63 6.22 5.60
N ILE A 5 -14.33 7.50 5.79
CA ILE A 5 -13.24 8.14 5.07
C ILE A 5 -11.99 7.39 5.55
N SER A 6 -11.34 6.66 4.65
CA SER A 6 -10.09 5.96 4.91
C SER A 6 -9.01 7.02 5.11
N ILE A 7 -8.83 7.47 6.36
CA ILE A 7 -7.87 8.53 6.70
C ILE A 7 -6.49 7.88 6.84
N PRO A 8 -5.46 8.35 6.11
CA PRO A 8 -4.11 7.84 6.27
C PRO A 8 -3.58 8.15 7.66
N ARG A 9 -2.80 7.23 8.22
CA ARG A 9 -2.09 7.43 9.47
C ARG A 9 -1.07 8.56 9.31
N PRO A 10 -1.08 9.58 10.18
CA PRO A 10 -0.09 10.64 10.14
C PRO A 10 1.31 10.06 10.34
N GLY A 11 2.24 10.44 9.45
CA GLY A 11 3.63 9.98 9.48
C GLY A 11 3.93 8.68 8.72
N VAL A 12 2.91 7.91 8.32
CA VAL A 12 3.07 6.67 7.56
C VAL A 12 2.50 6.76 6.15
N GLY A 13 1.56 7.68 5.90
CA GLY A 13 1.00 7.89 4.55
C GLY A 13 0.07 6.78 4.06
N LEU A 14 -0.14 5.72 4.85
CA LEU A 14 -0.99 4.56 4.57
C LEU A 14 -2.20 4.53 5.51
N THR A 15 -3.31 3.92 5.09
CA THR A 15 -4.44 3.62 5.98
C THR A 15 -4.11 2.51 6.98
N ASP A 16 -4.89 2.40 8.05
CA ASP A 16 -4.73 1.31 9.03
C ASP A 16 -4.89 -0.07 8.38
N ASP A 17 -5.83 -0.23 7.45
CA ASP A 17 -6.04 -1.49 6.74
C ASP A 17 -4.83 -1.86 5.85
N ALA A 18 -4.25 -0.87 5.16
CA ALA A 18 -3.06 -1.09 4.34
C ALA A 18 -1.86 -1.50 5.20
N VAL A 19 -1.66 -0.84 6.36
CA VAL A 19 -0.60 -1.20 7.32
C VAL A 19 -0.82 -2.62 7.86
N ALA A 20 -2.03 -2.95 8.30
CA ALA A 20 -2.34 -4.28 8.83
C ALA A 20 -2.12 -5.38 7.78
N TYR A 21 -2.46 -5.11 6.52
CA TYR A 21 -2.25 -6.04 5.41
C TYR A 21 -0.76 -6.26 5.12
N LEU A 22 0.03 -5.19 5.05
CA LEU A 22 1.49 -5.26 4.88
C LEU A 22 2.16 -6.05 6.01
N GLU A 23 1.82 -5.75 7.26
CA GLU A 23 2.35 -6.44 8.43
C GLU A 23 2.00 -7.93 8.40
N GLY A 24 0.76 -8.28 8.04
CA GLY A 24 0.33 -9.67 7.85
C GLY A 24 1.09 -10.41 6.75
N ALA A 25 1.58 -9.70 5.75
CA ALA A 25 2.43 -10.23 4.67
C ALA A 25 3.93 -10.22 4.99
N GLY A 26 4.33 -9.72 6.16
CA GLY A 26 5.74 -9.63 6.55
C GLY A 26 6.49 -8.46 5.91
N PHE A 27 5.80 -7.36 5.64
CA PHE A 27 6.38 -6.08 5.23
C PHE A 27 6.06 -5.01 6.28
N THR A 28 7.06 -4.26 6.69
CA THR A 28 6.83 -3.00 7.41
C THR A 28 6.49 -1.88 6.40
N PRO A 29 5.77 -0.82 6.81
CA PRO A 29 5.56 0.35 5.96
C PRO A 29 6.85 0.98 5.42
N GLU A 30 7.92 0.97 6.22
CA GLU A 30 9.23 1.49 5.84
C GLU A 30 9.89 0.63 4.74
N GLU A 31 9.85 -0.70 4.88
CA GLU A 31 10.33 -1.62 3.85
C GLU A 31 9.51 -1.50 2.57
N TRP A 32 8.19 -1.32 2.69
CA TRP A 32 7.31 -1.10 1.56
C TRP A 32 7.64 0.19 0.82
N ALA A 33 7.88 1.28 1.54
CA ALA A 33 8.34 2.54 0.98
C ALA A 33 9.69 2.39 0.26
N LYS A 34 10.69 1.81 0.93
CA LYS A 34 12.02 1.58 0.34
C LYS A 34 11.97 0.72 -0.92
N ARG A 35 11.07 -0.26 -0.98
CA ARG A 35 10.86 -1.12 -2.15
C ARG A 35 10.34 -0.35 -3.36
N HIS A 36 9.63 0.75 -3.14
CA HIS A 36 9.03 1.57 -4.19
C HIS A 36 9.75 2.92 -4.37
N ASP A 37 11.09 2.90 -4.23
CA ASP A 37 11.99 4.04 -4.46
C ASP A 37 11.84 5.23 -3.48
N ASP A 38 11.04 5.09 -2.40
CA ASP A 38 11.03 6.03 -1.28
C ASP A 38 12.22 5.76 -0.35
N ALA A 39 13.39 6.25 -0.74
CA ALA A 39 14.68 5.96 -0.10
C ALA A 39 14.79 6.38 1.38
N ASP A 40 13.98 7.35 1.82
CA ASP A 40 13.89 7.77 3.22
C ASP A 40 12.99 6.85 4.07
N GLY A 41 12.37 5.85 3.45
CA GLY A 41 11.43 4.94 4.10
C GLY A 41 10.08 5.58 4.42
N MET A 42 9.82 6.80 3.92
CA MET A 42 8.55 7.48 4.08
C MET A 42 7.69 7.23 2.84
N TRP A 43 6.55 6.55 3.01
CA TRP A 43 5.64 6.29 1.90
C TRP A 43 5.08 7.57 1.28
N ARG A 44 5.20 7.70 -0.04
CA ARG A 44 4.68 8.83 -0.83
C ARG A 44 3.63 8.45 -1.86
N GLY A 45 3.33 7.16 -2.00
CA GLY A 45 2.23 6.68 -2.85
C GLY A 45 0.85 6.99 -2.27
N ASP A 46 -0.17 6.37 -2.86
CA ASP A 46 -1.55 6.49 -2.40
C ASP A 46 -1.73 5.82 -1.03
N TYR A 47 -2.67 6.31 -0.22
CA TYR A 47 -2.98 5.78 1.11
C TYR A 47 -3.45 4.33 1.09
N CYS A 48 -3.94 3.85 -0.05
CA CYS A 48 -4.25 2.43 -0.26
C CYS A 48 -3.00 1.53 -0.40
N GLY A 49 -1.79 2.10 -0.43
CA GLY A 49 -0.52 1.37 -0.54
C GLY A 49 -0.04 1.11 -1.98
N CYS A 50 -0.67 1.76 -2.97
CA CYS A 50 -0.22 1.77 -4.36
C CYS A 50 0.84 2.87 -4.58
N PRO A 51 1.99 2.59 -5.21
CA PRO A 51 3.00 3.60 -5.49
C PRO A 51 2.56 4.62 -6.55
N ASP A 52 1.50 4.34 -7.32
CA ASP A 52 0.91 5.29 -8.26
C ASP A 52 -0.11 6.17 -7.52
N ASP A 53 0.18 7.47 -7.41
CA ASP A 53 -0.69 8.48 -6.80
C ASP A 53 -1.97 8.76 -7.61
N ARG A 54 -2.09 8.19 -8.82
CA ARG A 54 -3.29 8.24 -9.67
C ARG A 54 -4.13 6.97 -9.56
N CYS A 55 -3.94 6.17 -8.51
CA CYS A 55 -4.63 4.89 -8.32
C CYS A 55 -6.16 5.04 -8.43
N VAL A 56 -6.72 5.99 -7.66
CA VAL A 56 -8.17 6.26 -7.63
C VAL A 56 -8.64 6.93 -8.92
N GLY A 57 -9.68 6.37 -9.55
CA GLY A 57 -10.28 6.88 -10.78
C GLY A 57 -9.57 6.45 -12.07
N ASN A 58 -8.44 5.73 -11.96
CA ASN A 58 -7.70 5.18 -13.09
C ASN A 58 -7.63 3.64 -13.03
N HIS A 59 -7.09 3.07 -11.94
CA HIS A 59 -6.97 1.62 -11.77
C HIS A 59 -8.23 0.99 -11.16
N HIS A 60 -8.92 1.73 -10.29
CA HIS A 60 -10.25 1.36 -9.81
C HIS A 60 -11.17 2.59 -9.76
N ALA A 61 -12.48 2.37 -9.78
CA ALA A 61 -13.45 3.45 -9.66
C ALA A 61 -13.37 4.11 -8.27
N VAL A 62 -13.79 5.37 -8.17
CA VAL A 62 -13.76 6.16 -6.92
C VAL A 62 -14.55 5.51 -5.79
N ASP A 63 -15.59 4.74 -6.14
CA ASP A 63 -16.50 4.04 -5.23
C ASP A 63 -16.23 2.53 -5.12
N ALA A 64 -15.16 2.03 -5.75
CA ALA A 64 -14.76 0.64 -5.70
C ALA A 64 -13.56 0.44 -4.77
N ASP A 65 -13.51 -0.73 -4.13
CA ASP A 65 -12.37 -1.13 -3.31
C ASP A 65 -11.09 -1.22 -4.14
N CYS A 66 -9.98 -0.70 -3.59
CA CYS A 66 -8.66 -0.83 -4.19
C CYS A 66 -8.06 -2.19 -3.84
N TYR A 67 -7.73 -2.99 -4.86
CA TYR A 67 -7.06 -4.29 -4.70
C TYR A 67 -5.58 -4.25 -5.10
N CYS A 68 -5.03 -3.07 -5.43
CA CYS A 68 -3.64 -2.92 -5.89
C CYS A 68 -2.63 -3.41 -4.85
N LEU A 69 -2.86 -3.09 -3.58
CA LEU A 69 -1.96 -3.52 -2.50
C LEU A 69 -1.82 -5.04 -2.46
N ILE A 70 -2.92 -5.78 -2.62
CA ILE A 70 -2.92 -7.24 -2.62
C ILE A 70 -2.02 -7.78 -3.74
N SER A 71 -2.24 -7.31 -4.97
CA SER A 71 -1.46 -7.77 -6.13
C SER A 71 0.03 -7.45 -5.99
N LEU A 72 0.37 -6.23 -5.58
CA LEU A 72 1.78 -5.82 -5.41
C LEU A 72 2.48 -6.60 -4.30
N VAL A 73 1.78 -6.88 -3.21
CA VAL A 73 2.30 -7.67 -2.09
C VAL A 73 2.46 -9.14 -2.48
N GLU A 74 1.53 -9.70 -3.24
CA GLU A 74 1.66 -11.05 -3.81
C GLU A 74 2.90 -11.14 -4.71
N GLU A 75 3.10 -10.19 -5.63
CA GLU A 75 4.29 -10.09 -6.46
C GLU A 75 5.57 -10.04 -5.61
N ALA A 76 5.61 -9.15 -4.62
CA ALA A 76 6.74 -9.01 -3.71
C ALA A 76 7.05 -10.28 -2.91
N MET A 77 6.01 -11.03 -2.50
CA MET A 77 6.18 -12.32 -1.84
C MET A 77 6.75 -13.38 -2.78
N GLN A 78 6.33 -13.40 -4.06
CA GLN A 78 6.86 -14.37 -5.02
C GLN A 78 8.33 -14.09 -5.34
N GLU A 79 8.70 -12.81 -5.49
CA GLU A 79 10.10 -12.42 -5.68
C GLU A 79 10.98 -12.87 -4.51
N ARG A 80 10.57 -12.60 -3.25
CA ARG A 80 11.30 -13.04 -2.05
C ARG A 80 11.50 -14.56 -2.00
N ARG A 81 10.53 -15.34 -2.50
CA ARG A 81 10.64 -16.80 -2.59
C ARG A 81 11.57 -17.26 -3.70
N ALA A 82 11.61 -16.55 -4.82
CA ALA A 82 12.47 -16.87 -5.95
C ALA A 82 13.96 -16.57 -5.67
N GLU A 83 14.23 -15.66 -4.72
CA GLU A 83 15.58 -15.28 -4.29
C GLU A 83 16.15 -16.17 -3.16
N SER A 84 15.34 -17.06 -2.58
CA SER A 84 15.73 -18.01 -1.53
C SER A 84 16.15 -19.37 -2.10
#